data_AF-A0A924NUT7-F1
#
_entry.id   AF-A0A924NUT7-F1
#
_cell.length_a   1.000
_cell.length_b   1.000
_cell.length_c   1.000
_cell.angle_alpha   90.00
_cell.angle_beta   90.00
_cell.angle_gamma   90.00
#
_symmetry.space_group_name_H-M   'P 1'
#
loop_
_entity.id
_entity.type
_entity.pdbx_description
1 polymer ?
#
loop_
_entity_poly.entity_id
_entity_poly.type
_entity_poly.pdbx_seq_one_letter_code
_entity_poly.pdbx_strand_id
1 'polypeptide(L)'
;PRTEVIQRVQLQGQQRELYEGVRAAADLQVRRVLERQSFNGAQVTILDALLKLRQVCCDPYLLKGKKPAKTMERAKLALLADMLPEMVAEGRRVLVFSQFTELLLLVAEQLVALELPFLSLTGKTPPKERGSVVQRFQAKEVPILLLSLKAGGVGLNLTAADTVIHMDPWWNPAVEEQATARAHRIGQDQPVFVYKLVVEGSIEERMLELQARKLALANSVLGHDAQGGLKFGAADLDALLAPLGSPPSNAQSFEEAARRWGRTGSRLG
;
A
#
# COMPACT_ATOMS: atom_id res chain seq x y z
N PRO A 1 12.58 18.66 -1.00
CA PRO A 1 11.47 18.68 -0.01
C PRO A 1 10.51 17.53 -0.30
N ARG A 2 9.86 16.93 0.70
CA ARG A 2 8.95 15.77 0.52
C ARG A 2 7.52 16.13 0.94
N THR A 3 6.55 15.80 0.10
CA THR A 3 5.12 15.93 0.39
C THR A 3 4.47 14.55 0.35
N GLU A 4 3.76 14.18 1.41
CA GLU A 4 3.07 12.89 1.52
C GLU A 4 1.55 13.10 1.55
N VAL A 5 0.84 12.32 0.72
CA VAL A 5 -0.60 12.44 0.51
C VAL A 5 -1.23 11.06 0.63
N ILE A 6 -2.23 10.93 1.50
CA ILE A 6 -3.08 9.74 1.56
C ILE A 6 -4.23 9.94 0.59
N GLN A 7 -4.20 9.20 -0.51
CA GLN A 7 -5.25 9.21 -1.51
C GLN A 7 -6.26 8.12 -1.17
N ARG A 8 -7.41 8.55 -0.65
CA ARG A 8 -8.50 7.64 -0.28
C ARG A 8 -9.27 7.20 -1.52
N VAL A 9 -9.61 5.92 -1.54
CA VAL A 9 -10.38 5.27 -2.62
C VAL A 9 -11.58 4.58 -2.00
N GLN A 10 -12.75 4.73 -2.60
CA GLN A 10 -13.95 4.05 -2.14
C GLN A 10 -14.21 2.80 -2.98
N LEU A 11 -14.54 1.68 -2.32
CA LEU A 11 -15.07 0.52 -3.03
C LEU A 11 -16.53 0.76 -3.37
N GLN A 12 -16.90 0.43 -4.60
CA GLN A 12 -18.26 0.54 -5.11
C GLN A 12 -18.69 -0.78 -5.75
N GLY A 13 -19.99 -0.91 -6.01
CA GLY A 13 -20.56 -2.03 -6.77
C GLY A 13 -20.12 -3.42 -6.27
N GLN A 14 -19.76 -4.28 -7.22
CA GLN A 14 -19.43 -5.69 -6.95
C GLN A 14 -18.13 -5.82 -6.15
N GLN A 15 -17.16 -4.90 -6.30
CA GLN A 15 -15.95 -4.93 -5.48
C GLN A 15 -16.24 -4.70 -4.00
N ARG A 16 -17.17 -3.79 -3.68
CA ARG A 16 -17.62 -3.56 -2.29
C ARG A 16 -18.33 -4.79 -1.72
N GLU A 17 -19.23 -5.38 -2.49
CA GLU A 17 -19.95 -6.59 -2.09
C GLU A 17 -18.99 -7.77 -1.86
N LEU A 18 -18.00 -7.93 -2.75
CA LEU A 18 -16.95 -8.94 -2.61
C LEU A 18 -16.14 -8.72 -1.33
N TYR A 19 -15.75 -7.48 -1.03
CA TYR A 19 -15.02 -7.16 0.19
C TYR A 19 -15.81 -7.55 1.44
N GLU A 20 -17.08 -7.16 1.52
CA GLU A 20 -17.94 -7.50 2.66
C GLU A 20 -18.19 -9.00 2.79
N GLY A 21 -18.41 -9.69 1.67
CA GLY A 21 -18.57 -11.14 1.66
C GLY A 21 -17.33 -11.87 2.18
N VAL A 22 -16.14 -11.46 1.71
CA VAL A 22 -14.86 -12.00 2.17
C VAL A 22 -14.64 -11.70 3.65
N ARG A 23 -14.96 -10.48 4.10
CA ARG A 23 -14.83 -10.05 5.50
C ARG A 23 -15.73 -10.84 6.43
N ALA A 24 -17.01 -10.99 6.10
CA ALA A 24 -17.95 -11.75 6.91
C ALA A 24 -17.52 -13.23 7.02
N ALA A 25 -17.11 -13.84 5.90
CA ALA A 25 -16.61 -15.21 5.90
C ALA A 25 -15.32 -15.36 6.73
N ALA A 26 -14.39 -14.41 6.60
CA ALA A 26 -13.15 -14.38 7.35
C ALA A 26 -13.38 -14.21 8.86
N ASP A 27 -14.26 -13.30 9.27
CA ASP A 27 -14.62 -13.07 10.67
C ASP A 27 -15.24 -14.32 11.31
N LEU A 28 -16.20 -14.96 10.63
CA LEU A 28 -16.77 -16.23 11.09
C LEU A 28 -15.72 -17.34 11.23
N GLN A 29 -14.82 -17.47 10.25
CA GLN A 29 -13.75 -18.48 10.28
C GLN A 29 -12.80 -18.21 11.46
N VAL A 30 -12.36 -16.97 11.64
CA VAL A 30 -11.44 -16.57 12.70
C VAL A 30 -12.06 -16.80 14.08
N ARG A 31 -13.32 -16.38 14.29
CA ARG A 31 -14.04 -16.58 15.56
C ARG A 31 -14.15 -18.06 15.93
N ARG A 32 -14.52 -18.93 14.98
CA ARG A 32 -14.58 -20.39 15.19
C ARG A 32 -13.24 -21.01 15.61
N VAL A 33 -12.13 -20.51 15.07
CA VAL A 33 -10.79 -21.01 15.46
C VAL A 33 -10.43 -20.51 16.85
N LEU A 34 -10.74 -19.26 17.18
CA LEU A 34 -10.49 -18.67 18.51
C LEU A 34 -11.32 -19.32 19.63
N GLU A 35 -12.48 -19.90 19.32
CA GLU A 35 -13.24 -20.73 20.28
C GLU A 35 -12.49 -22.00 20.70
N ARG A 36 -11.59 -22.51 19.85
CA ARG A 36 -10.90 -23.80 20.02
C ARG A 36 -9.43 -23.66 20.36
N GLN A 37 -8.83 -22.50 20.06
CA GLN A 37 -7.41 -22.27 20.14
C GLN A 37 -7.15 -20.90 20.75
N SER A 38 -6.02 -20.76 21.45
CA SER A 38 -5.54 -19.45 21.86
C SER A 38 -5.25 -18.58 20.64
N PHE A 39 -5.21 -17.26 20.84
CA PHE A 39 -4.87 -16.30 19.79
C PHE A 39 -3.56 -16.65 19.05
N ASN A 40 -2.56 -17.14 19.79
CA ASN A 40 -1.28 -17.58 19.22
C ASN A 40 -1.44 -18.82 18.32
N GLY A 41 -2.32 -19.75 18.67
CA GLY A 41 -2.65 -20.91 17.82
C GLY A 41 -3.40 -20.51 16.55
N ALA A 42 -4.23 -19.47 16.62
CA ALA A 42 -5.05 -18.98 15.52
C ALA A 42 -4.31 -18.07 14.52
N GLN A 43 -3.04 -17.72 14.77
CA GLN A 43 -2.31 -16.69 14.01
C GLN A 43 -2.30 -16.94 12.50
N VAL A 44 -2.10 -18.18 12.05
CA VAL A 44 -2.07 -18.50 10.61
C VAL A 44 -3.40 -18.18 9.95
N THR A 45 -4.51 -18.57 10.58
CA THR A 45 -5.87 -18.28 10.10
C THR A 45 -6.17 -16.78 10.06
N ILE A 46 -5.75 -16.06 11.11
CA ILE A 46 -5.90 -14.61 11.19
C ILE A 46 -5.13 -13.94 10.05
N LEU A 47 -3.86 -14.31 9.84
CA LEU A 47 -3.03 -13.74 8.78
C LEU A 47 -3.59 -14.02 7.39
N ASP A 48 -4.13 -15.22 7.15
CA ASP A 48 -4.80 -15.56 5.88
C ASP A 48 -6.07 -14.73 5.65
N ALA A 49 -6.89 -14.53 6.69
CA ALA A 49 -8.07 -13.67 6.65
C ALA A 49 -7.71 -12.22 6.28
N LEU A 50 -6.73 -11.64 6.98
CA LEU A 50 -6.29 -10.27 6.73
C LEU A 50 -5.64 -10.13 5.35
N LEU A 51 -4.90 -11.14 4.90
CA LEU A 51 -4.32 -11.17 3.56
C LEU A 51 -5.39 -11.09 2.47
N LYS A 52 -6.46 -11.89 2.58
CA LYS A 52 -7.58 -11.88 1.61
C LYS A 52 -8.27 -10.52 1.53
N LEU A 53 -8.50 -9.86 2.67
CA LEU A 53 -9.09 -8.53 2.69
C LEU A 53 -8.20 -7.50 1.99
N ARG A 54 -6.90 -7.53 2.25
CA ARG A 54 -5.92 -6.66 1.58
C ARG A 54 -5.86 -6.93 0.08
N GLN A 55 -5.97 -8.19 -0.34
CA GLN A 55 -6.05 -8.56 -1.76
C GLN A 55 -7.25 -7.90 -2.44
N VAL A 56 -8.46 -7.97 -1.85
CA VAL A 56 -9.66 -7.33 -2.43
C VAL A 56 -9.53 -5.81 -2.52
N CYS A 57 -8.92 -5.17 -1.51
CA CYS A 57 -8.66 -3.73 -1.53
C CYS A 57 -7.70 -3.32 -2.66
N CYS A 58 -6.68 -4.14 -2.89
CA CYS A 58 -5.70 -3.91 -3.96
C CYS A 58 -6.32 -4.16 -5.34
N ASP A 59 -6.82 -5.36 -5.57
CA ASP A 59 -7.50 -5.76 -6.78
C ASP A 59 -8.22 -7.13 -6.59
N PRO A 60 -9.51 -7.26 -6.93
CA PRO A 60 -10.26 -8.51 -6.84
C PRO A 60 -9.60 -9.72 -7.53
N TYR A 61 -8.81 -9.49 -8.58
CA TYR A 61 -8.11 -10.55 -9.33
C TYR A 61 -6.96 -11.19 -8.55
N LEU A 62 -6.56 -10.62 -7.40
CA LEU A 62 -5.57 -11.22 -6.51
C LEU A 62 -6.13 -12.37 -5.66
N LEU A 63 -7.46 -12.47 -5.53
CA LEU A 63 -8.07 -13.58 -4.82
C LEU A 63 -7.89 -14.88 -5.60
N LYS A 64 -7.41 -15.92 -4.90
CA LYS A 64 -7.36 -17.27 -5.44
C LYS A 64 -8.76 -17.86 -5.53
N GLY A 65 -9.06 -18.51 -6.65
CA GLY A 65 -10.33 -19.21 -6.86
C GLY A 65 -10.99 -18.84 -8.18
N LYS A 66 -12.31 -18.63 -8.16
CA LYS A 66 -13.07 -18.23 -9.34
C LYS A 66 -12.62 -16.83 -9.77
N LYS A 67 -12.15 -16.72 -11.02
CA LYS A 67 -11.77 -15.42 -11.58
C LYS A 67 -12.96 -14.46 -11.52
N PRO A 68 -12.76 -13.21 -11.07
CA PRO A 68 -13.80 -12.19 -11.14
C PRO A 68 -14.29 -11.99 -12.57
N ALA A 69 -15.54 -11.52 -12.70
CA ALA A 69 -16.08 -11.12 -13.99
C ALA A 69 -15.27 -9.96 -14.58
N LYS A 70 -15.21 -9.83 -15.91
CA LYS A 70 -14.53 -8.70 -16.56
C LYS A 70 -15.13 -7.34 -16.19
N THR A 71 -16.39 -7.33 -15.75
CA THR A 71 -17.14 -6.16 -15.25
C THR A 71 -16.87 -5.87 -13.77
N MET A 72 -16.00 -6.62 -13.11
CA MET A 72 -15.61 -6.38 -11.72
C MET A 72 -14.90 -5.02 -11.61
N GLU A 73 -15.35 -4.18 -10.68
CA GLU A 73 -14.70 -2.91 -10.40
C GLU A 73 -13.31 -3.13 -9.77
N ARG A 74 -12.37 -2.24 -10.11
CA ARG A 74 -10.95 -2.35 -9.72
C ARG A 74 -10.47 -0.98 -9.25
N ALA A 75 -10.99 -0.51 -8.12
CA ALA A 75 -10.96 0.89 -7.72
C ALA A 75 -9.56 1.54 -7.73
N LYS A 76 -8.54 0.88 -7.16
CA LYS A 76 -7.17 1.42 -7.17
C LYS A 76 -6.54 1.43 -8.55
N LEU A 77 -6.81 0.41 -9.37
CA LEU A 77 -6.27 0.35 -10.72
C LEU A 77 -6.92 1.40 -11.62
N ALA A 78 -8.23 1.62 -11.46
CA ALA A 78 -8.95 2.71 -12.12
C ALA A 78 -8.37 4.08 -11.74
N LEU A 79 -8.19 4.34 -10.45
CA LEU A 79 -7.56 5.58 -10.00
C LEU A 79 -6.14 5.76 -10.58
N LEU A 80 -5.34 4.69 -10.63
CA LEU A 80 -4.01 4.75 -11.21
C LEU A 80 -4.06 5.05 -12.73
N ALA A 81 -5.05 4.49 -13.43
CA ALA A 81 -5.28 4.76 -14.85
C ALA A 81 -5.69 6.21 -15.12
N ASP A 82 -6.34 6.87 -14.16
CA ASP A 82 -6.68 8.29 -14.25
C ASP A 82 -5.45 9.18 -13.94
N MET A 83 -4.67 8.84 -12.91
CA MET A 83 -3.56 9.68 -12.44
C MET A 83 -2.33 9.64 -13.35
N LEU A 84 -1.94 8.45 -13.85
CA LEU A 84 -0.65 8.28 -14.51
C LEU A 84 -0.52 9.01 -15.85
N PRO A 85 -1.53 9.02 -16.76
CA PRO A 85 -1.40 9.72 -18.03
C PRO A 85 -1.05 11.20 -17.87
N GLU A 86 -1.73 11.91 -16.97
CA GLU A 86 -1.47 13.32 -16.70
C GLU A 86 -0.06 13.53 -16.14
N MET A 87 0.35 12.74 -15.15
CA MET A 87 1.70 12.81 -14.58
C MET A 87 2.79 12.57 -15.64
N VAL A 88 2.58 11.61 -16.53
CA VAL A 88 3.54 11.31 -17.60
C VAL A 88 3.58 12.44 -18.63
N ALA A 89 2.44 13.01 -19.00
CA ALA A 89 2.34 14.15 -19.91
C ALA A 89 3.04 15.41 -19.36
N GLU A 90 2.98 15.62 -18.04
CA GLU A 90 3.72 16.66 -17.33
C GLU A 90 5.23 16.38 -17.21
N GLY A 91 5.69 15.23 -17.71
CA GLY A 91 7.11 14.86 -17.70
C GLY A 91 7.59 14.29 -16.37
N ARG A 92 6.68 13.91 -15.46
CA ARG A 92 7.03 13.32 -14.16
C ARG A 92 7.66 11.94 -14.31
N ARG A 93 8.39 11.52 -13.28
CA ARG A 93 9.03 10.21 -13.17
C ARG A 93 8.50 9.51 -11.93
N VAL A 94 7.79 8.41 -12.18
CA VAL A 94 6.91 7.78 -11.18
C VAL A 94 7.44 6.40 -10.80
N LEU A 95 7.62 6.19 -9.51
CA LEU A 95 7.80 4.86 -8.94
C LEU A 95 6.47 4.33 -8.45
N VAL A 96 6.06 3.14 -8.89
CA VAL A 96 4.85 2.48 -8.38
C VAL A 96 5.27 1.25 -7.58
N PHE A 97 4.99 1.26 -6.29
CA PHE A 97 5.32 0.19 -5.36
C PHE A 97 4.10 -0.65 -5.00
N SER A 98 4.33 -1.96 -4.89
CA SER A 98 3.38 -2.88 -4.24
C SER A 98 4.12 -4.03 -3.57
N GLN A 99 3.55 -4.57 -2.50
CA GLN A 99 4.02 -5.85 -1.94
C GLN A 99 3.56 -7.05 -2.78
N PHE A 100 2.49 -6.89 -3.56
CA PHE A 100 1.87 -7.94 -4.36
C PHE A 100 2.44 -7.88 -5.78
N THR A 101 3.37 -8.80 -6.10
CA THR A 101 3.92 -8.88 -7.45
C THR A 101 2.86 -9.14 -8.52
N GLU A 102 1.79 -9.86 -8.15
CA GLU A 102 0.63 -10.07 -9.04
C GLU A 102 -0.11 -8.76 -9.32
N LEU A 103 -0.20 -7.83 -8.34
CA LEU A 103 -0.77 -6.51 -8.58
C LEU A 103 0.07 -5.70 -9.57
N LEU A 104 1.40 -5.79 -9.48
CA LEU A 104 2.29 -5.12 -10.43
C LEU A 104 2.12 -5.65 -11.87
N LEU A 105 1.78 -6.94 -12.04
CA LEU A 105 1.46 -7.48 -13.36
C LEU A 105 0.14 -6.90 -13.89
N LEU A 106 -0.88 -6.79 -13.04
CA LEU A 106 -2.15 -6.16 -13.39
C LEU A 106 -1.99 -4.67 -13.72
N VAL A 107 -1.11 -3.95 -13.00
CA VAL A 107 -0.72 -2.58 -13.33
C VAL A 107 0.00 -2.54 -14.68
N ALA A 108 0.95 -3.43 -14.92
CA ALA A 108 1.65 -3.51 -16.21
C ALA A 108 0.67 -3.71 -17.38
N GLU A 109 -0.31 -4.60 -17.26
CA GLU A 109 -1.37 -4.79 -18.27
C GLU A 109 -2.16 -3.50 -18.53
N GLN A 110 -2.52 -2.76 -17.47
CA GLN A 110 -3.21 -1.48 -17.58
C GLN A 110 -2.34 -0.42 -18.27
N LEU A 111 -1.04 -0.38 -17.97
CA LEU A 111 -0.11 0.55 -18.62
C LEU A 111 0.08 0.25 -20.10
N VAL A 112 0.12 -1.03 -20.48
CA VAL A 112 0.13 -1.42 -21.91
C VAL A 112 -1.14 -0.92 -22.60
N ALA A 113 -2.32 -1.10 -21.98
CA ALA A 113 -3.58 -0.65 -22.55
C ALA A 113 -3.68 0.88 -22.69
N LEU A 114 -2.99 1.63 -21.83
CA LEU A 114 -2.88 3.09 -21.88
C LEU A 114 -1.72 3.58 -22.75
N GLU A 115 -0.97 2.67 -23.38
CA GLU A 115 0.24 2.99 -24.16
C GLU A 115 1.31 3.76 -23.38
N LEU A 116 1.35 3.58 -22.05
CA LEU A 116 2.33 4.22 -21.18
C LEU A 116 3.59 3.37 -21.05
N PRO A 117 4.78 3.86 -21.45
CA PRO A 117 6.01 3.10 -21.32
C PRO A 117 6.39 2.90 -19.85
N PHE A 118 6.78 1.68 -19.49
CA PHE A 118 7.20 1.35 -18.13
C PHE A 118 8.33 0.32 -18.10
N LEU A 119 9.03 0.29 -16.97
CA LEU A 119 9.98 -0.74 -16.60
C LEU A 119 9.49 -1.49 -15.36
N SER A 120 10.00 -2.71 -15.14
CA SER A 120 9.64 -3.52 -13.97
C SER A 120 10.88 -4.06 -13.27
N LEU A 121 10.95 -3.84 -11.96
CA LEU A 121 11.99 -4.36 -11.09
C LEU A 121 11.36 -5.14 -9.92
N THR A 122 11.23 -6.45 -10.12
CA THR A 122 10.63 -7.36 -9.15
C THR A 122 11.61 -8.45 -8.71
N GLY A 123 11.20 -9.27 -7.74
CA GLY A 123 12.01 -10.43 -7.34
C GLY A 123 12.29 -11.40 -8.49
N LYS A 124 11.43 -11.41 -9.52
CA LYS A 124 11.59 -12.22 -10.73
C LYS A 124 12.56 -11.61 -11.75
N THR A 125 12.92 -10.32 -11.61
CA THR A 125 13.90 -9.68 -12.50
C THR A 125 15.29 -10.30 -12.29
N PRO A 126 15.90 -10.91 -13.33
CA PRO A 126 17.20 -11.54 -13.23
C PRO A 126 18.27 -10.57 -12.69
N PRO A 127 19.17 -10.98 -11.78
CA PRO A 127 20.17 -10.10 -11.19
C PRO A 127 21.00 -9.30 -12.22
N LYS A 128 21.37 -9.93 -13.34
CA LYS A 128 22.13 -9.32 -14.44
C LYS A 128 21.39 -8.17 -15.16
N GLU A 129 20.06 -8.16 -15.15
CA GLU A 129 19.25 -7.16 -15.84
C GLU A 129 18.90 -5.96 -14.95
N ARG A 130 18.97 -6.13 -13.63
CA ARG A 130 18.57 -5.10 -12.66
C ARG A 130 19.34 -3.79 -12.87
N GLY A 131 20.64 -3.88 -13.15
CA GLY A 131 21.47 -2.70 -13.40
C GLY A 131 21.00 -1.90 -14.62
N SER A 132 20.68 -2.58 -15.72
CA SER A 132 20.18 -1.94 -16.94
C SER A 132 18.82 -1.27 -16.70
N VAL A 133 17.89 -1.94 -16.01
CA VAL A 133 16.59 -1.35 -15.67
C VAL A 133 16.74 -0.04 -14.88
N VAL A 134 17.60 -0.04 -13.86
CA VAL A 134 17.86 1.14 -13.03
C VAL A 134 18.52 2.24 -13.85
N GLN A 135 19.51 1.90 -14.68
CA GLN A 135 20.21 2.85 -15.54
C GLN A 135 19.25 3.55 -16.50
N ARG A 136 18.38 2.80 -17.19
CA ARG A 136 17.41 3.33 -18.15
C ARG A 136 16.38 4.25 -17.48
N PHE A 137 15.89 3.89 -16.30
CA PHE A 137 15.01 4.75 -15.53
C PHE A 137 15.71 6.05 -15.08
N GLN A 138 16.94 5.93 -14.56
CA GLN A 138 17.74 7.09 -14.14
C GLN A 138 18.12 8.02 -15.31
N ALA A 139 18.31 7.45 -16.50
CA ALA A 139 18.50 8.18 -17.76
C ALA A 139 17.20 8.80 -18.31
N LYS A 140 16.07 8.64 -17.60
CA LYS A 140 14.75 9.18 -17.96
C LYS A 140 14.19 8.68 -19.30
N GLU A 141 14.67 7.53 -19.79
CA GLU A 141 14.19 6.89 -21.03
C GLU A 141 12.74 6.41 -20.92
N VAL A 142 12.32 6.06 -19.69
CA VAL A 142 11.00 5.50 -19.41
C VAL A 142 10.40 6.20 -18.20
N PRO A 143 9.13 6.66 -18.24
CA PRO A 143 8.58 7.52 -17.19
C PRO A 143 8.15 6.77 -15.92
N ILE A 144 7.84 5.47 -16.02
CA ILE A 144 7.29 4.68 -14.92
C ILE A 144 8.19 3.49 -14.62
N LEU A 145 8.45 3.24 -13.33
CA LEU A 145 9.11 2.03 -12.85
C LEU A 145 8.23 1.32 -11.81
N LEU A 146 7.86 0.07 -12.10
CA LEU A 146 7.11 -0.80 -11.21
C LEU A 146 8.07 -1.56 -10.29
N LEU A 147 7.89 -1.48 -8.98
CA LEU A 147 8.81 -2.06 -8.00
C LEU A 147 8.11 -2.94 -6.98
N SER A 148 8.62 -4.16 -6.80
CA SER A 148 8.32 -4.94 -5.61
C SER A 148 9.35 -4.64 -4.54
N LEU A 149 8.92 -4.40 -3.32
CA LEU A 149 9.81 -4.05 -2.21
C LEU A 149 10.81 -5.16 -1.81
N LYS A 150 10.49 -6.45 -2.06
CA LYS A 150 11.44 -7.56 -1.88
C LYS A 150 12.62 -7.54 -2.86
N ALA A 151 12.42 -6.99 -4.06
CA ALA A 151 13.51 -6.79 -5.03
C ALA A 151 14.48 -5.68 -4.58
N GLY A 152 14.06 -4.90 -3.59
CA GLY A 152 14.75 -3.73 -3.09
C GLY A 152 15.86 -4.00 -2.08
N GLY A 153 16.21 -5.24 -1.73
CA GLY A 153 17.33 -5.51 -0.80
C GLY A 153 18.71 -4.98 -1.24
N VAL A 154 18.79 -4.40 -2.44
CA VAL A 154 19.95 -3.71 -2.99
C VAL A 154 19.77 -2.21 -2.76
N GLY A 155 20.81 -1.48 -2.34
CA GLY A 155 20.79 -0.02 -2.13
C GLY A 155 20.58 0.78 -3.42
N LEU A 156 19.39 0.64 -4.02
CA LEU A 156 19.01 1.24 -5.28
C LEU A 156 18.82 2.75 -5.11
N ASN A 157 19.53 3.52 -5.93
CA ASN A 157 19.40 4.97 -6.03
C ASN A 157 18.48 5.29 -7.22
N LEU A 158 17.28 5.84 -6.96
CA LEU A 158 16.24 6.11 -7.96
C LEU A 158 15.85 7.60 -7.97
N THR A 159 16.87 8.46 -7.85
CA THR A 159 16.74 9.92 -7.73
C THR A 159 16.14 10.61 -8.95
N ALA A 160 16.03 9.96 -10.11
CA ALA A 160 15.31 10.52 -11.25
C ALA A 160 13.80 10.64 -10.99
N ALA A 161 13.26 9.92 -9.99
CA ALA A 161 11.87 10.00 -9.62
C ALA A 161 11.55 11.23 -8.76
N ASP A 162 10.53 11.97 -9.17
CA ASP A 162 9.88 13.04 -8.38
C ASP A 162 8.55 12.58 -7.76
N THR A 163 8.08 11.38 -8.11
CA THR A 163 6.80 10.85 -7.65
C THR A 163 6.90 9.39 -7.21
N VAL A 164 6.28 9.07 -6.08
CA VAL A 164 6.19 7.72 -5.53
C VAL A 164 4.72 7.41 -5.26
N ILE A 165 4.23 6.27 -5.74
CA ILE A 165 2.88 5.78 -5.49
C ILE A 165 2.99 4.42 -4.79
N HIS A 166 2.49 4.34 -3.55
CA HIS A 166 2.31 3.08 -2.83
C HIS A 166 0.90 2.56 -3.07
N MET A 167 0.79 1.44 -3.80
CA MET A 167 -0.50 0.83 -4.13
C MET A 167 -1.19 0.22 -2.92
N ASP A 168 -0.45 -0.18 -1.90
CA ASP A 168 -0.97 -0.87 -0.72
C ASP A 168 -0.17 -0.49 0.53
N PRO A 169 -0.82 -0.23 1.68
CA PRO A 169 -0.13 0.13 2.90
C PRO A 169 0.56 -1.08 3.53
N TRP A 170 1.69 -0.82 4.18
CA TRP A 170 2.57 -1.84 4.74
C TRP A 170 2.39 -1.98 6.23
N TRP A 171 2.43 -3.21 6.75
CA TRP A 171 2.36 -3.45 8.19
C TRP A 171 3.51 -2.83 8.99
N ASN A 172 4.70 -2.76 8.39
CA ASN A 172 5.87 -2.12 8.98
C ASN A 172 6.15 -0.80 8.24
N PRO A 173 5.87 0.37 8.87
CA PRO A 173 6.12 1.68 8.27
C PRO A 173 7.57 1.88 7.81
N ALA A 174 8.54 1.27 8.50
CA ALA A 174 9.95 1.44 8.18
C ALA A 174 10.31 0.92 6.78
N VAL A 175 9.60 -0.10 6.29
CA VAL A 175 9.89 -0.66 4.97
C VAL A 175 9.33 0.24 3.86
N GLU A 176 8.19 0.88 4.10
CA GLU A 176 7.61 1.85 3.17
C GLU A 176 8.46 3.13 3.11
N GLU A 177 8.92 3.62 4.26
CA GLU A 177 9.87 4.73 4.35
C GLU A 177 11.18 4.38 3.63
N GLN A 178 11.68 3.15 3.76
CA GLN A 178 12.85 2.69 3.02
C GLN A 178 12.61 2.62 1.50
N ALA A 179 11.41 2.31 1.02
CA ALA A 179 11.08 2.42 -0.40
C ALA A 179 11.11 3.88 -0.86
N THR A 180 10.46 4.75 -0.10
CA THR A 180 10.32 6.19 -0.40
C THR A 180 11.68 6.90 -0.41
N ALA A 181 12.57 6.56 0.52
CA ALA A 181 13.92 7.12 0.63
C ALA A 181 14.82 6.83 -0.59
N ARG A 182 14.42 5.91 -1.48
CA ARG A 182 15.16 5.63 -2.74
C ARG A 182 14.96 6.71 -3.79
N ALA A 183 13.81 7.37 -3.78
CA ALA A 183 13.52 8.54 -4.62
C ALA A 183 14.03 9.82 -3.93
N HIS A 184 13.76 9.97 -2.63
CA HIS A 184 14.12 11.16 -1.87
C HIS A 184 15.42 10.97 -1.08
N ARG A 185 16.56 11.28 -1.70
CA ARG A 185 17.87 11.29 -1.04
C ARG A 185 18.23 12.69 -0.52
N ILE A 186 18.96 12.74 0.59
CA ILE A 186 19.55 13.98 1.13
C ILE A 186 20.45 14.60 0.05
N GLY A 187 20.19 15.88 -0.30
CA GLY A 187 20.91 16.62 -1.34
C GLY A 187 20.17 16.74 -2.68
N GLN A 188 18.94 16.23 -2.80
CA GLN A 188 18.10 16.44 -3.97
C GLN A 188 17.23 17.71 -3.81
N ASP A 189 17.35 18.64 -4.75
CA ASP A 189 16.60 19.91 -4.73
C ASP A 189 15.16 19.78 -5.26
N GLN A 190 14.83 18.70 -5.98
CA GLN A 190 13.50 18.50 -6.54
C GLN A 190 12.48 18.04 -5.47
N PRO A 191 11.27 18.64 -5.43
CA PRO A 191 10.19 18.14 -4.59
C PRO A 191 9.82 16.70 -4.96
N VAL A 192 9.67 15.84 -3.96
CA VAL A 192 9.20 14.46 -4.13
C VAL A 192 7.79 14.33 -3.55
N PHE A 193 6.85 13.89 -4.37
CA PHE A 193 5.47 13.62 -3.96
C PHE A 193 5.27 12.13 -3.70
N VAL A 194 4.66 11.79 -2.57
CA VAL A 194 4.42 10.41 -2.15
C VAL A 194 2.91 10.22 -1.97
N TYR A 195 2.31 9.42 -2.83
CA TYR A 195 0.89 9.06 -2.77
C TYR A 195 0.74 7.68 -2.14
N LYS A 196 -0.09 7.57 -1.10
CA LYS A 196 -0.49 6.29 -0.51
C LYS A 196 -1.94 6.02 -0.87
N LEU A 197 -2.18 5.00 -1.69
CA LEU A 197 -3.53 4.61 -2.07
C LEU A 197 -4.13 3.74 -0.97
N VAL A 198 -5.23 4.19 -0.38
CA VAL A 198 -5.86 3.54 0.77
C VAL A 198 -7.35 3.40 0.52
N VAL A 199 -7.88 2.20 0.66
CA VAL A 199 -9.33 2.00 0.61
C VAL A 199 -9.97 2.50 1.90
N GLU A 200 -10.87 3.48 1.78
CA GLU A 200 -11.58 4.11 2.88
C GLU A 200 -12.46 3.10 3.65
N GLY A 201 -12.43 3.18 4.97
CA GLY A 201 -13.20 2.33 5.88
C GLY A 201 -12.81 0.86 5.87
N SER A 202 -11.74 0.48 5.18
CA SER A 202 -11.32 -0.92 5.01
C SER A 202 -10.24 -1.35 6.00
N ILE A 203 -9.79 -2.59 5.87
CA ILE A 203 -8.60 -3.10 6.55
C ILE A 203 -7.38 -2.19 6.36
N GLU A 204 -7.23 -1.57 5.19
CA GLU A 204 -6.06 -0.74 4.88
C GLU A 204 -6.02 0.54 5.72
N GLU A 205 -7.16 1.24 5.84
CA GLU A 205 -7.24 2.44 6.67
C GLU A 205 -7.04 2.08 8.16
N ARG A 206 -7.59 0.95 8.59
CA ARG A 206 -7.44 0.47 9.98
C ARG A 206 -6.04 0.00 10.31
N MET A 207 -5.32 -0.54 9.33
CA MET A 207 -3.90 -0.84 9.45
C MET A 207 -3.10 0.44 9.73
N LEU A 208 -3.40 1.51 8.98
CA LEU A 208 -2.76 2.82 9.17
C LEU A 208 -3.11 3.43 10.54
N GLU A 209 -4.38 3.35 10.96
CA GLU A 209 -4.82 3.74 12.31
C GLU A 209 -4.05 2.99 13.40
N LEU A 210 -3.92 1.67 13.26
CA LEU A 210 -3.21 0.84 14.22
C LEU A 210 -1.73 1.22 14.32
N GLN A 211 -1.09 1.52 13.19
CA GLN A 211 0.29 1.98 13.16
C GLN A 211 0.45 3.34 13.83
N ALA A 212 -0.44 4.28 13.54
CA ALA A 212 -0.45 5.60 14.16
C ALA A 212 -0.60 5.51 15.69
N ARG A 213 -1.56 4.70 16.16
CA ARG A 213 -1.77 4.46 17.61
C ARG A 213 -0.52 3.88 18.26
N LYS A 214 0.11 2.88 17.64
CA LYS A 214 1.34 2.27 18.17
C LYS A 214 2.52 3.22 18.18
N LEU A 215 2.68 4.04 17.15
CA LEU A 215 3.72 5.06 17.10
C LEU A 215 3.51 6.12 18.20
N ALA A 216 2.27 6.55 18.44
CA ALA A 216 1.94 7.48 19.52
C ALA A 216 2.28 6.89 20.90
N LEU A 217 1.92 5.62 21.13
CA LEU A 217 2.24 4.91 22.36
C LEU A 217 3.77 4.76 22.56
N ALA A 218 4.50 4.33 21.53
CA ALA A 218 5.95 4.17 21.59
C ALA A 218 6.68 5.50 21.85
N ASN A 219 6.17 6.62 21.34
CA ASN A 219 6.73 7.94 21.63
C ASN A 219 6.39 8.44 23.05
N SER A 220 5.28 7.98 23.63
CA SER A 220 4.86 8.35 24.99
C SER A 220 5.58 7.54 26.09
N VAL A 221 6.03 6.33 25.77
CA VAL A 221 6.78 5.44 26.65
C VAL A 221 8.24 5.48 26.20
N LEU A 222 9.05 6.38 26.77
CA LEU A 222 10.49 6.48 26.47
C LEU A 222 11.17 5.11 26.66
N GLY A 223 11.57 4.45 25.56
CA GLY A 223 12.36 3.22 25.60
C GLY A 223 12.23 2.40 24.32
N HIS A 224 13.33 2.25 23.60
CA HIS A 224 13.47 1.42 22.40
C HIS A 224 12.83 0.03 22.54
N ASP A 225 11.87 -0.26 21.65
CA ASP A 225 11.73 -1.55 20.95
C ASP A 225 10.57 -1.50 19.94
N ALA A 226 10.76 -0.73 18.85
CA ALA A 226 9.84 -0.70 17.72
C ALA A 226 10.32 -1.58 16.54
N GLN A 227 11.22 -2.55 16.80
CA GLN A 227 11.66 -3.52 15.81
C GLN A 227 11.10 -4.90 16.14
N GLY A 228 9.86 -5.13 15.74
CA GLY A 228 9.23 -6.44 15.78
C GLY A 228 8.04 -6.46 14.84
N GLY A 229 7.88 -7.56 14.09
CA GLY A 229 6.76 -7.75 13.17
C GLY A 229 5.38 -7.69 13.85
N LEU A 230 4.33 -7.97 13.08
CA LEU A 230 2.92 -7.93 13.47
C LEU A 230 2.64 -8.47 14.89
N LYS A 231 2.61 -7.57 15.88
CA LYS A 231 2.11 -7.85 17.23
C LYS A 231 0.83 -7.05 17.43
N PHE A 232 -0.33 -7.64 17.19
CA PHE A 232 -1.64 -7.06 17.50
C PHE A 232 -2.46 -8.06 18.30
N GLY A 233 -3.31 -7.56 19.20
CA GLY A 233 -4.09 -8.39 20.12
C GLY A 233 -5.51 -8.68 19.61
N ALA A 234 -6.32 -9.33 20.45
CA ALA A 234 -7.72 -9.61 20.15
C ALA A 234 -8.54 -8.33 19.88
N ALA A 235 -8.32 -7.27 20.67
CA ALA A 235 -9.02 -5.99 20.47
C ALA A 235 -8.66 -5.31 19.14
N ASP A 236 -7.42 -5.45 18.67
CA ASP A 236 -7.01 -4.93 17.36
C ASP A 236 -7.65 -5.75 16.23
N LEU A 237 -7.79 -7.06 16.43
CA LEU A 237 -8.39 -7.95 15.44
C LEU A 237 -9.85 -7.60 15.15
N ASP A 238 -10.64 -7.27 16.17
CA ASP A 238 -12.03 -6.84 15.98
C ASP A 238 -12.11 -5.57 15.12
N ALA A 239 -11.21 -4.60 15.36
CA ALA A 239 -11.14 -3.41 14.52
C ALA A 239 -10.77 -3.79 13.07
N LEU A 240 -9.71 -4.58 12.88
CA LEU A 240 -9.24 -4.98 11.55
C LEU A 240 -10.31 -5.73 10.73
N LEU A 241 -11.21 -6.47 11.39
CA LEU A 241 -12.30 -7.23 10.75
C LEU A 241 -13.65 -6.52 10.75
N ALA A 242 -13.74 -5.26 11.21
CA ALA A 242 -14.98 -4.52 11.25
C ALA A 242 -15.57 -4.25 9.85
N PRO A 243 -16.91 -4.18 9.69
CA PRO A 243 -17.57 -3.84 8.43
C PRO A 243 -17.04 -2.54 7.80
N LEU A 244 -17.00 -2.46 6.48
CA LEU A 244 -16.58 -1.27 5.73
C LEU A 244 -17.38 -0.04 6.18
N GLY A 245 -16.66 1.04 6.49
CA GLY A 245 -17.28 2.30 6.94
C GLY A 245 -17.73 2.30 8.41
N SER A 246 -17.47 1.23 9.17
CA SER A 246 -17.64 1.28 10.63
C SER A 246 -16.72 2.37 11.20
N PRO A 247 -17.22 3.23 12.12
CA PRO A 247 -16.43 4.31 12.67
C PRO A 247 -15.16 3.75 13.33
N PRO A 248 -14.02 4.45 13.22
CA PRO A 248 -12.81 4.04 13.89
C PRO A 248 -13.04 3.95 15.39
N SER A 249 -12.44 2.94 16.03
CA SER A 249 -12.53 2.74 17.48
C SER A 249 -11.99 3.93 18.29
N ASN A 250 -11.28 4.87 17.64
CA ASN A 250 -10.79 6.10 18.24
C ASN A 250 -10.58 7.24 17.20
N ALA A 251 -11.69 7.77 16.66
CA ALA A 251 -11.73 8.77 15.57
C ALA A 251 -10.81 10.00 15.74
N GLN A 252 -10.69 10.53 16.97
CA GLN A 252 -9.91 11.74 17.24
C GLN A 252 -8.41 11.54 17.03
N SER A 253 -7.87 10.42 17.53
CA SER A 253 -6.45 10.07 17.36
C SER A 253 -6.04 9.87 15.89
N PHE A 254 -6.98 9.43 15.05
CA PHE A 254 -6.73 9.19 13.64
C PHE A 254 -6.71 10.49 12.85
N GLU A 255 -7.63 11.42 13.08
CA GLU A 255 -7.57 12.74 12.45
C GLU A 255 -6.29 13.49 12.82
N GLU A 256 -5.82 13.36 14.06
CA GLU A 256 -4.55 13.94 14.51
C GLU A 256 -3.33 13.26 13.86
N ALA A 257 -3.34 11.93 13.72
CA ALA A 257 -2.30 11.20 13.01
C ALA A 257 -2.30 11.48 11.50
N ALA A 258 -3.48 11.52 10.88
CA ALA A 258 -3.67 11.89 9.48
C ALA A 258 -3.26 13.34 9.22
N ARG A 259 -3.52 14.27 10.17
CA ARG A 259 -2.96 15.63 10.16
C ARG A 259 -1.46 15.63 10.36
N ARG A 260 -0.89 14.74 11.17
CA ARG A 260 0.57 14.64 11.39
C ARG A 260 1.30 14.07 10.17
N TRP A 261 0.64 13.18 9.42
CA TRP A 261 1.13 12.64 8.15
C TRP A 261 0.84 13.57 6.96
N GLY A 262 -0.21 14.40 7.04
CA GLY A 262 -0.59 15.40 6.02
C GLY A 262 -0.08 16.82 6.26
N ARG A 263 0.61 17.13 7.38
CA ARG A 263 1.21 18.45 7.66
C ARG A 263 2.70 18.48 7.34
N THR A 264 3.00 18.36 6.05
CA THR A 264 4.15 19.07 5.45
C THR A 264 3.68 19.61 4.11
N GLY A 265 2.92 20.70 4.15
CA GLY A 265 2.34 21.30 2.94
C GLY A 265 1.17 22.24 3.22
N SER A 266 1.34 23.25 4.08
CA SER A 266 0.48 24.43 4.05
C SER A 266 1.25 25.65 4.52
N ARG A 267 1.87 26.35 3.55
CA ARG A 267 2.05 27.80 3.47
C ARG A 267 2.82 28.10 2.18
N LEU A 268 2.08 28.31 1.11
CA LEU A 268 2.44 29.27 0.07
C LEU A 268 1.16 30.05 -0.21
N GLY A 269 1.01 31.15 0.52
CA GLY A 269 0.46 32.37 -0.04
C GLY A 269 1.61 33.20 -0.57
#